data_AF-A0A433CZ06-F1
#
_entry.id   AF-A0A433CZ06-F1
#
_cell.length_a   1.000
_cell.length_b   1.000
_cell.length_c   1.000
_cell.angle_alpha   90.00
_cell.angle_beta   90.00
_cell.angle_gamma   90.00
#
_symmetry.space_group_name_H-M   'P 1'
#
loop_
_entity.id
_entity.type
_entity.pdbx_description
1 polymer ?
#
loop_
_entity_poly.entity_id
_entity_poly.type
_entity_poly.pdbx_seq_one_letter_code
_entity_poly.pdbx_strand_id
1 'polypeptide(L)'
;RLDNTECFVLVDVVFSRPVISGRATTVWKAFKKGENPRKYYAIKDSWRDLTHGSEGVMLENVTSQLLSDYVYPLRVAEYYHHEDLKIKGKDDDIL
;
A
#
# COMPACT_ATOMS: atom_id res chain seq x y z
N ARG A 1 21.92 16.78 4.58
CA ARG A 1 22.15 15.75 3.55
C ARG A 1 20.78 15.31 3.09
N LEU A 2 20.37 15.65 1.85
CA LEU A 2 19.36 14.87 1.12
C LEU A 2 19.81 13.40 1.23
N ASP A 3 19.04 12.37 1.53
CA ASP A 3 17.61 12.15 1.44
C ASP A 3 17.33 10.73 2.00
N ASN A 4 16.81 10.56 3.22
CA ASN A 4 16.31 9.23 3.65
C ASN A 4 14.97 8.86 2.95
N THR A 5 14.65 9.55 1.85
CA THR A 5 13.41 9.36 1.11
C THR A 5 13.57 8.20 0.15
N GLU A 6 12.79 7.15 0.37
CA GLU A 6 12.74 6.01 -0.52
C GLU A 6 12.04 6.41 -1.83
N CYS A 7 12.58 5.95 -2.96
CA CYS A 7 12.05 6.27 -4.28
C CYS A 7 11.63 4.99 -5.00
N PHE A 8 10.37 4.95 -5.43
CA PHE A 8 9.80 3.85 -6.19
C PHE A 8 9.42 4.31 -7.59
N VAL A 9 9.74 3.49 -8.59
CA VAL A 9 9.35 3.73 -9.98
C VAL A 9 8.17 2.82 -10.28
N LEU A 10 7.02 3.43 -10.60
CA LEU A 10 5.82 2.71 -10.99
C LEU A 10 6.00 2.15 -12.41
N VAL A 11 5.70 0.86 -12.57
CA VAL A 11 5.86 0.14 -13.85
C VAL A 11 4.49 -0.03 -14.50
N ASP A 12 3.58 -0.73 -13.82
CA ASP A 12 2.28 -1.10 -14.36
C ASP A 12 1.20 -0.98 -13.28
N VAL A 13 -0.04 -0.68 -13.68
CA VAL A 13 -1.22 -0.87 -12.83
C VAL A 13 -1.58 -2.35 -12.83
N VAL A 14 -1.58 -2.99 -11.66
CA VAL A 14 -1.96 -4.41 -11.52
C VAL A 14 -3.41 -4.60 -11.06
N PHE A 15 -4.00 -3.56 -10.45
CA PHE A 15 -5.40 -3.53 -10.07
C PHE A 15 -5.88 -2.08 -10.03
N SER A 16 -7.09 -1.82 -10.51
CA SER A 16 -7.76 -0.54 -10.31
C SER A 16 -9.26 -0.76 -10.19
N ARG A 17 -9.86 -0.09 -9.21
CA ARG A 17 -11.30 -0.05 -8.98
C ARG A 17 -11.72 1.41 -8.83
N PRO A 18 -12.16 2.06 -9.91
CA PRO A 18 -12.75 3.39 -9.82
C PRO A 18 -14.14 3.29 -9.18
N VAL A 19 -14.47 4.24 -8.30
CA VAL A 19 -15.82 4.39 -7.73
C VAL A 19 -16.15 5.88 -7.60
N ILE A 20 -17.42 6.24 -7.81
CA ILE A 20 -17.90 7.62 -7.66
C ILE A 20 -18.02 7.98 -6.17
N SER A 21 -18.39 7.02 -5.33
CA SER A 21 -18.49 7.15 -3.88
C SER A 21 -18.02 5.85 -3.23
N GLY A 22 -17.03 5.93 -2.34
CA GLY A 22 -16.46 4.78 -1.63
C GLY A 22 -14.95 4.64 -1.83
N ARG A 23 -14.44 3.43 -1.59
CA ARG A 23 -13.00 3.13 -1.61
C ARG A 23 -12.50 2.94 -3.03
N ALA A 24 -12.20 4.05 -3.71
CA ALA A 24 -11.39 3.98 -4.93
C ALA A 24 -10.05 3.34 -4.55
N THR A 25 -9.54 2.45 -5.38
CA THR A 25 -8.27 1.77 -5.11
C THR A 25 -7.51 1.58 -6.41
N THR A 26 -6.24 1.93 -6.40
CA THR A 26 -5.30 1.56 -7.45
C THR A 26 -4.09 0.91 -6.82
N VAL A 27 -3.63 -0.19 -7.43
CA VAL A 27 -2.42 -0.90 -7.03
C VAL A 27 -1.48 -0.93 -8.21
N TRP A 28 -0.26 -0.45 -7.99
CA TRP A 28 0.81 -0.46 -8.98
C TRP A 28 1.88 -1.48 -8.61
N LYS A 29 2.44 -2.12 -9.63
CA LYS A 29 3.73 -2.79 -9.55
C LYS A 29 4.82 -1.74 -9.66
N ALA A 30 5.77 -1.75 -8.74
CA ALA A 30 6.90 -0.83 -8.71
C ALA A 30 8.21 -1.55 -8.42
N PHE A 31 9.33 -0.91 -8.75
CA PHE A 31 10.66 -1.28 -8.23
C PHE A 31 11.24 -0.13 -7.41
N LYS A 32 12.02 -0.46 -6.38
CA LYS A 32 12.72 0.54 -5.56
C LYS A 32 14.02 0.94 -6.25
N LYS A 33 14.25 2.25 -6.40
CA LYS A 33 15.46 2.78 -7.04
C LYS A 33 16.69 2.38 -6.22
N GLY A 34 17.67 1.76 -6.87
CA GLY A 34 18.90 1.31 -6.22
C GLY A 34 18.82 -0.07 -5.54
N GLU A 35 17.67 -0.77 -5.62
CA GLU A 35 17.53 -2.14 -5.13
C GLU A 35 17.61 -3.17 -6.27
N ASN A 36 17.69 -4.45 -5.90
CA ASN A 36 17.70 -5.59 -6.81
C ASN A 36 16.52 -5.53 -7.82
N PRO A 37 16.77 -5.59 -9.14
CA PRO A 37 15.73 -5.51 -10.17
C PRO A 37 14.74 -6.68 -10.16
N ARG A 38 15.00 -7.74 -9.38
CA ARG A 38 14.11 -8.91 -9.24
C ARG A 38 13.10 -8.77 -8.10
N LYS A 39 13.18 -7.72 -7.29
CA LYS A 39 12.23 -7.45 -6.22
C LYS A 39 11.23 -6.39 -6.69
N TYR A 40 9.95 -6.71 -6.55
CA TYR A 40 8.86 -5.80 -6.89
C TYR A 40 8.07 -5.47 -5.64
N TYR A 41 7.47 -4.28 -5.68
CA TYR A 41 6.62 -3.75 -4.63
C TYR A 41 5.22 -3.54 -5.20
N ALA A 42 4.21 -3.83 -4.38
CA ALA A 42 2.84 -3.40 -4.63
C ALA A 42 2.62 -2.07 -3.91
N ILE A 43 2.50 -0.99 -4.66
CA ILE A 43 2.09 0.31 -4.11
C ILE A 43 0.57 0.33 -4.17
N LYS A 44 -0.10 0.45 -3.04
CA LYS A 44 -1.56 0.58 -2.97
C LYS A 44 -1.89 2.01 -2.57
N ASP A 45 -2.73 2.64 -3.37
CA ASP A 45 -3.38 3.91 -3.04
C ASP A 45 -4.89 3.67 -2.95
N SER A 46 -5.48 4.10 -1.85
CA SER A 46 -6.91 3.98 -1.63
C SER A 46 -7.45 5.09 -0.76
N TRP A 47 -8.68 5.49 -1.06
CA TRP A 47 -9.44 6.33 -0.16
C TRP A 47 -9.90 5.53 1.07
N ARG A 48 -9.62 6.04 2.27
CA ARG A 48 -10.04 5.42 3.53
C ARG A 48 -11.33 6.08 4.05
N ASP A 49 -12.30 5.25 4.40
CA ASP A 49 -13.45 5.68 5.19
C ASP A 49 -13.04 5.73 6.67
N LEU A 50 -13.05 6.93 7.25
CA LEU A 50 -12.60 7.19 8.63
C LEU A 50 -13.49 6.55 9.71
N THR A 51 -14.67 6.05 9.35
CA THR A 51 -15.51 5.27 10.27
C THR A 51 -14.88 3.90 10.61
N HIS A 52 -13.91 3.44 9.82
CA HIS A 52 -13.15 2.22 10.06
C HIS A 52 -11.77 2.53 10.69
N GLY A 53 -11.23 1.54 11.41
CA GLY A 53 -9.87 1.61 11.96
C GLY A 53 -8.78 1.75 10.87
N SER A 54 -7.53 1.99 11.30
CA SER A 54 -6.39 2.16 10.39
C SER A 54 -6.24 0.96 9.45
N GLU A 55 -6.22 1.24 8.15
CA GLU A 55 -6.10 0.22 7.12
C GLU A 55 -4.75 -0.50 7.19
N GLY A 56 -3.66 0.23 7.46
CA GLY A 56 -2.33 -0.34 7.59
C GLY A 56 -2.21 -1.41 8.66
N VAL A 57 -2.75 -1.14 9.86
CA VAL A 57 -2.73 -2.10 10.98
C VAL A 57 -3.48 -3.39 10.59
N MET A 58 -4.60 -3.27 9.90
CA MET A 58 -5.34 -4.43 9.42
C MET A 58 -4.53 -5.22 8.38
N LEU A 59 -3.91 -4.55 7.42
CA LEU A 59 -3.09 -5.18 6.39
C LEU A 59 -1.85 -5.88 6.97
N GLU A 60 -1.15 -5.25 7.91
CA GLU A 60 0.01 -5.83 8.60
C GLU A 60 -0.37 -7.10 9.38
N ASN A 61 -1.48 -7.04 10.13
CA ASN A 61 -1.95 -8.19 10.91
C ASN A 61 -2.35 -9.37 10.02
N VAL A 62 -3.14 -9.11 8.96
CA VAL A 62 -3.63 -10.16 8.06
C VAL A 62 -2.48 -10.77 7.26
N THR A 63 -1.55 -9.96 6.75
CA THR A 63 -0.38 -10.49 6.02
C THR A 63 0.50 -11.33 6.93
N SER A 64 0.75 -10.90 8.17
CA SER A 64 1.53 -11.67 9.16
C SER A 64 0.90 -13.05 9.45
N GLN A 65 -0.43 -13.10 9.65
CA GLN A 65 -1.16 -14.36 9.85
C GLN A 65 -1.14 -15.26 8.60
N LEU A 66 -1.30 -14.69 7.40
CA LEU A 66 -1.23 -15.46 6.17
C LEU A 66 0.15 -16.08 5.95
N LEU A 67 1.21 -15.36 6.33
CA LEU A 67 2.59 -15.85 6.26
C LEU A 67 2.89 -16.93 7.31
N SER A 68 2.22 -16.92 8.48
CA SER A 68 2.39 -17.95 9.51
C SER A 68 1.60 -19.23 9.24
N ASP A 69 0.37 -19.10 8.73
CA ASP A 69 -0.59 -20.20 8.70
C ASP A 69 -0.53 -21.02 7.41
N TYR A 70 -0.02 -20.44 6.32
CA TYR A 70 0.04 -21.08 5.01
C TYR A 70 1.47 -21.41 4.60
N VAL A 71 1.74 -22.71 4.38
CA VAL A 71 3.03 -23.25 3.89
C VAL A 71 3.37 -22.76 2.46
N TYR A 72 2.42 -22.15 1.74
CA TYR A 72 2.60 -21.62 0.38
C TYR A 72 2.33 -20.10 0.28
N PRO A 73 3.14 -19.24 0.93
CA PRO A 73 2.95 -17.78 0.98
C PRO A 73 3.24 -17.04 -0.33
N LEU A 74 3.60 -17.75 -1.41
CA LEU A 74 4.11 -17.18 -2.66
C LEU A 74 3.16 -16.21 -3.40
N ARG A 75 1.92 -16.04 -2.94
CA ARG A 75 0.92 -15.15 -3.57
C ARG A 75 0.55 -13.93 -2.72
N VAL A 76 1.12 -13.78 -1.54
CA VAL A 76 0.85 -12.64 -0.65
C VAL A 76 2.08 -11.74 -0.65
N ALA A 77 1.88 -10.44 -0.92
CA ALA A 77 2.94 -9.46 -0.73
C ALA A 77 3.18 -9.27 0.77
N GLU A 78 4.44 -9.30 1.20
CA GLU A 78 4.82 -8.96 2.57
C GLU A 78 4.42 -7.51 2.87
N TYR A 79 3.99 -7.25 4.10
CA TYR A 79 3.78 -5.89 4.57
C TYR A 79 5.13 -5.16 4.64
N TYR A 80 5.16 -3.95 4.07
CA TYR A 80 6.36 -3.13 4.04
C TYR A 80 6.19 -1.83 4.83
N HIS A 81 5.18 -1.04 4.46
CA HIS A 81 4.91 0.24 5.08
C HIS A 81 3.47 0.68 4.75
N HIS A 82 2.88 1.44 5.66
CA HIS A 82 1.62 2.14 5.46
C HIS A 82 1.69 3.52 6.10
N GLU A 83 1.10 4.49 5.42
CA GLU A 83 0.95 5.86 5.89
C GLU A 83 -0.43 6.37 5.49
N ASP A 84 -1.11 7.04 6.43
CA ASP A 84 -2.30 7.85 6.14
C ASP A 84 -1.85 9.27 5.79
N LEU A 85 -2.16 9.72 4.56
CA LEU A 85 -1.81 11.07 4.11
C LEU A 85 -2.70 12.12 4.78
N LYS A 86 -2.09 13.22 5.21
CA LYS A 86 -2.80 14.36 5.83
C LYS A 86 -2.66 15.64 5.01
N ILE A 87 -3.78 16.25 4.64
CA ILE A 87 -3.81 17.55 3.99
C ILE A 87 -3.83 18.64 5.06
N LYS A 88 -2.78 19.48 5.08
CA LYS A 88 -2.63 20.56 6.08
C LYS A 88 -2.75 20.07 7.54
N GLY A 89 -2.28 18.85 7.81
CA GLY A 89 -2.32 18.23 9.13
C GLY A 89 -3.67 17.63 9.53
N LYS A 90 -4.66 17.63 8.63
CA LYS A 90 -5.94 16.96 8.81
C LYS A 90 -6.01 15.72 7.93
N ASP A 91 -6.72 14.71 8.40
CA ASP A 91 -7.06 13.57 7.55
C ASP A 91 -7.86 14.11 6.35
N ASP A 92 -7.56 13.58 5.16
CA ASP A 92 -8.33 13.92 3.98
C ASP A 92 -9.71 13.25 4.14
N ASP A 93 -10.71 14.03 4.52
CA ASP A 93 -12.12 13.69 4.40
C ASP A 93 -12.68 14.41 3.16
N ILE A 94 -13.35 13.68 2.26
CA ILE A 94 -14.08 14.30 1.12
C ILE A 94 -15.26 15.18 1.63
N LEU A 95 -15.43 15.33 2.96
CA LEU A 95 -16.53 16.03 3.63
C LEU A 95 -16.15 17.46 4.04
#